data_AF-A0A3C1KMA5-F1
#
_entry.id   AF-A0A3C1KMA5-F1
#
_cell.length_a   1.000
_cell.length_b   1.000
_cell.length_c   1.000
_cell.angle_alpha   90.00
_cell.angle_beta   90.00
_cell.angle_gamma   90.00
#
_symmetry.space_group_name_H-M   'P 1'
#
loop_
_entity.id
_entity.type
_entity.pdbx_description
1 polymer ?
#
loop_
_entity_poly.entity_id
_entity_poly.type
_entity_poly.pdbx_seq_one_letter_code
_entity_poly.pdbx_strand_id
1 'polypeptide(L)' 'MNSESPTPESTQSSLTLEPNDTRHLAMLCGQFDGHLRQIESRLGISIAARGNQFLLSGPP' A
#
# COMPACT_ATOMS: atom_id res chain seq x y z
N MET A 1 -23.17 -21.59 18.70
CA MET A 1 -22.30 -21.35 17.54
C MET A 1 -22.27 -19.86 17.31
N ASN A 2 -21.11 -19.23 17.44
CA ASN A 2 -20.70 -17.96 16.81
C ASN A 2 -19.22 -17.80 17.16
N SER A 3 -18.36 -18.33 16.28
CA SER A 3 -16.91 -18.25 16.36
C SER A 3 -16.46 -17.18 15.39
N GLU A 4 -16.61 -15.90 15.74
CA GLU A 4 -15.92 -14.81 15.05
C GLU A 4 -14.90 -14.25 16.03
N SER A 5 -13.71 -14.84 15.99
CA SER A 5 -12.53 -14.27 16.63
C SER A 5 -12.20 -12.96 15.91
N PRO A 6 -11.99 -11.82 16.59
CA PRO A 6 -11.37 -10.66 15.97
C PRO A 6 -9.89 -11.00 15.77
N THR A 7 -9.59 -11.62 14.63
CA THR A 7 -8.22 -11.82 14.13
C THR A 7 -7.54 -10.45 13.92
N PRO A 8 -6.23 -10.35 14.15
CA PRO A 8 -5.52 -9.10 14.45
C PRO A 8 -5.77 -8.02 13.40
N GLU A 9 -6.02 -6.82 13.91
CA GLU A 9 -6.49 -5.59 13.27
C GLU A 9 -5.48 -5.04 12.23
N SER A 10 -5.24 -5.77 11.14
CA SER A 10 -4.39 -5.26 10.08
C SER A 10 -5.11 -4.13 9.36
N THR A 11 -4.65 -2.89 9.56
CA THR A 11 -5.22 -1.71 8.90
C THR A 11 -4.84 -1.77 7.42
N GLN A 12 -5.86 -1.94 6.58
CA GLN A 12 -5.71 -1.87 5.13
C GLN A 12 -6.30 -0.54 4.64
N SER A 13 -5.54 0.20 3.85
CA SER A 13 -5.99 1.46 3.26
C SER A 13 -5.80 1.41 1.75
N SER A 14 -6.86 1.66 1.00
CA SER A 14 -6.79 1.79 -0.45
C SER A 14 -6.76 3.26 -0.83
N LEU A 15 -5.86 3.62 -1.74
CA LEU A 15 -5.65 4.99 -2.18
C LEU A 15 -5.57 4.99 -3.70
N THR A 16 -6.44 5.77 -4.33
CA THR A 16 -6.46 5.91 -5.78
C THR A 16 -5.89 7.26 -6.15
N LEU A 17 -4.81 7.28 -6.91
CA LEU A 17 -4.22 8.51 -7.42
C LEU A 17 -4.87 8.89 -8.74
N GLU A 18 -5.17 10.18 -8.89
CA GLU A 18 -5.49 10.79 -10.17
C GLU A 18 -4.47 11.90 -10.45
N PRO A 19 -3.94 12.02 -11.68
CA PRO A 19 -4.32 11.28 -12.89
C PRO A 19 -3.76 9.85 -12.96
N ASN A 20 -4.44 8.96 -13.70
CA ASN A 20 -3.96 7.63 -14.05
C ASN A 20 -2.84 7.68 -15.12
N ASP A 21 -1.82 8.52 -14.92
CA ASP A 21 -0.66 8.60 -15.80
C ASP A 21 0.43 7.64 -15.30
N THR A 22 0.66 6.58 -16.06
CA THR A 22 1.63 5.53 -15.73
C THR A 22 3.05 6.06 -15.54
N ARG A 23 3.42 7.17 -16.20
CA ARG A 23 4.76 7.78 -16.04
C ARG A 23 4.90 8.44 -14.67
N HIS A 24 3.86 9.14 -14.22
CA HIS A 24 3.85 9.76 -12.89
C HIS A 24 3.86 8.70 -11.79
N LEU A 25 3.09 7.63 -11.98
CA LEU A 25 3.05 6.50 -11.06
C LEU A 25 4.41 5.79 -10.98
N ALA A 26 5.07 5.57 -12.13
CA ALA A 26 6.42 5.00 -12.16
C ALA A 26 7.45 5.91 -11.47
N MET A 27 7.37 7.23 -11.67
CA MET A 27 8.22 8.19 -10.96
C MET A 27 7.96 8.17 -9.45
N LEU A 28 6.70 8.02 -9.02
CA LEU A 28 6.35 7.90 -7.61
C LEU A 28 6.92 6.63 -6.98
N CYS A 29 6.74 5.47 -7.63
CA CYS A 29 7.32 4.21 -7.15
C CYS A 29 8.85 4.25 -7.11
N GLY A 30 9.46 5.03 -8.01
CA GLY A 30 10.90 5.08 -8.18
C GLY A 30 11.44 3.83 -8.86
N GLN A 31 12.76 3.77 -9.01
CA GLN A 31 13.42 2.61 -9.61
C GLN A 31 13.29 1.39 -8.67
N PHE A 32 12.76 0.28 -9.20
CA PHE A 32 12.50 -0.97 -8.47
C PHE A 32 11.62 -0.80 -7.21
N ASP A 33 10.62 0.09 -7.28
CA ASP A 33 9.76 0.41 -6.13
C ASP A 33 10.53 0.95 -4.91
N GLY A 34 11.73 1.52 -5.13
CA GLY A 34 12.61 1.99 -4.06
C GLY A 34 11.95 3.01 -3.14
N HIS A 35 11.12 3.90 -3.67
CA HIS A 35 10.37 4.85 -2.84
C HIS A 35 9.31 4.15 -1.99
N LEU A 36 8.57 3.19 -2.57
CA LEU A 36 7.57 2.43 -1.81
C LEU A 36 8.24 1.62 -0.71
N ARG A 37 9.34 0.92 -1.03
CA ARG A 37 10.11 0.12 -0.07
C ARG A 37 10.70 0.97 1.06
N GLN A 38 11.07 2.22 0.79
CA GLN A 38 11.50 3.16 1.82
C GLN A 38 10.35 3.55 2.75
N ILE A 39 9.14 3.75 2.23
CA ILE A 39 7.94 4.03 3.03
C ILE A 39 7.54 2.79 3.83
N GLU A 40 7.51 1.61 3.20
CA GLU A 40 7.27 0.31 3.83
C GLU A 40 8.23 0.09 5.02
N SER A 41 9.54 0.29 4.80
CA SER A 41 10.55 0.11 5.85
C SER A 41 10.44 1.15 6.97
N ARG A 42 10.00 2.37 6.66
CA ARG A 42 9.90 3.46 7.65
C ARG A 42 8.67 3.31 8.53
N LEU A 43 7.55 2.88 7.95
CA LEU A 43 6.27 2.72 8.65
C LEU A 43 6.03 1.28 9.13
N GLY A 44 6.83 0.30 8.67
CA GLY A 44 6.60 -1.11 8.96
C GLY A 44 5.35 -1.69 8.28
N ILE A 45 4.96 -1.12 7.14
CA ILE A 45 3.77 -1.53 6.37
C ILE A 45 4.17 -2.20 5.06
N SER A 46 3.21 -2.80 4.36
CA SER A 46 3.35 -3.22 2.97
C SER A 46 2.53 -2.33 2.04
N ILE A 47 3.09 -2.02 0.87
CA ILE A 47 2.48 -1.17 -0.16
C ILE A 47 2.47 -1.93 -1.49
N ALA A 48 1.28 -2.14 -2.04
CA ALA A 48 1.08 -2.72 -3.36
C ALA A 48 0.56 -1.66 -4.33
N ALA A 49 1.33 -1.33 -5.37
CA ALA A 49 0.91 -0.45 -6.45
C ALA A 49 0.39 -1.26 -7.64
N ARG A 50 -0.85 -0.99 -8.08
CA ARG A 50 -1.50 -1.58 -9.26
C ARG A 50 -2.08 -0.47 -10.12
N GLY A 51 -1.27 0.01 -11.07
CA GLY A 51 -1.62 1.19 -11.85
C GLY A 51 -1.75 2.39 -10.93
N ASN A 52 -2.90 3.06 -10.94
CA ASN A 52 -3.17 4.21 -10.09
C ASN A 52 -3.76 3.85 -8.71
N GLN A 53 -3.96 2.56 -8.42
CA GLN A 53 -4.44 2.10 -7.12
C GLN A 53 -3.28 1.63 -6.26
N PHE A 54 -3.21 2.13 -5.04
CA PHE A 54 -2.23 1.80 -4.01
C PHE A 54 -2.97 1.15 -2.85
N LEU A 55 -2.54 -0.04 -2.49
CA LEU A 55 -3.04 -0.74 -1.31
C LEU A 55 -1.95 -0.74 -0.24
N LEU A 56 -2.26 -0.13 0.88
CA LEU A 56 -1.44 -0.10 2.07
C LEU A 56 -1.99 -1.17 3.02
N SER A 57 -1.14 -1.97 3.63
CA SER A 57 -1.54 -2.96 4.63
C SER A 57 -0.48 -2.97 5.73
N GLY A 58 -0.90 -2.70 6.97
CA GLY A 58 0.01 -2.58 8.10
C GLY A 58 -0.54 -3.16 9.39
N PRO A 59 0.31 -3.29 10.41
CA PRO A 59 -0.16 -3.45 11.79
C PRO A 59 -0.91 -2.18 12.25
N PRO A 60 -1.78 -2.28 13.27
CA PRO A 60 -2.52 -1.15 13.82
C PRO A 60 -1.60 -0.09 14.45
#